data_AF-A0AA38ILR2-F1
#
_entry.id   AF-A0AA38ILR2-F1
#
_cell.length_a   1.000
_cell.length_b   1.000
_cell.length_c   1.000
_cell.angle_alpha   90.00
_cell.angle_beta   90.00
_cell.angle_gamma   90.00
#
_symmetry.space_group_name_H-M   'P 1'
#
loop_
_entity.id
_entity.type
_entity.pdbx_description
1 polymer ?
#
loop_
_entity_poly.entity_id
_entity_poly.type
_entity_poly.pdbx_seq_one_letter_code
_entity_poly.pdbx_strand_id
1 'polypeptide(L)'
;MGYVAHYKVFSEQQEQQLSKYLQRCADIYFGLAPKEVRKLAFELATQYNLKRSATWTENEMAGEEWFRSFLNRNPSLSVRVAQATRLSRATSFNKTNVEAFYDNLQLVMDRHTYEPQDIYNVDETGVTTVQRPDKVVARRGTRQVGAVTSAERGTLITVAFAVNALGNSMPPFFFPRVRYHDYFVRDGPLGSVGAPNPSG
;
A
#
# COMPACT_ATOMS: atom_id res chain seq x y z
N MET A 1 -8.79 -17.57 40.55
CA MET A 1 -9.46 -18.43 39.54
C MET A 1 -8.88 -18.09 38.19
N GLY A 2 -8.07 -18.98 37.62
CA GLY A 2 -7.41 -18.75 36.34
C GLY A 2 -8.40 -18.95 35.20
N TYR A 3 -8.67 -17.90 34.43
CA TYR A 3 -9.36 -18.03 33.14
C TYR A 3 -8.50 -18.92 32.24
N VAL A 4 -8.91 -20.17 32.04
CA VAL A 4 -8.33 -21.01 31.00
C VAL A 4 -8.60 -20.29 29.68
N ALA A 5 -7.54 -19.83 29.02
CA ALA A 5 -7.64 -19.18 27.73
C ALA A 5 -8.13 -20.20 26.69
N HIS A 6 -9.45 -20.35 26.59
CA HIS A 6 -10.16 -21.33 25.75
C HIS A 6 -9.82 -21.24 24.25
N TYR A 7 -9.00 -20.25 23.87
CA TYR A 7 -8.64 -19.87 22.52
C TYR A 7 -7.12 -19.87 22.27
N LYS A 8 -6.29 -20.41 23.17
CA LYS A 8 -4.83 -20.47 22.98
C LYS A 8 -4.45 -21.80 22.33
N VAL A 9 -4.35 -21.80 20.99
CA VAL A 9 -3.98 -22.99 20.19
C VAL A 9 -2.45 -23.14 20.10
N PHE A 10 -1.73 -22.03 19.99
CA PHE A 10 -0.27 -22.03 19.88
C PHE A 10 0.40 -21.88 21.25
N SER A 11 1.56 -22.52 21.38
CA SER A 11 2.49 -22.20 22.48
C SER A 11 3.00 -20.75 22.34
N GLU A 12 3.53 -20.21 23.43
CA GLU A 12 4.07 -18.85 23.42
C GLU A 12 5.21 -18.66 22.40
N GLN A 13 6.07 -19.67 22.24
CA GLN A 13 7.13 -19.64 21.24
C GLN A 13 6.58 -19.64 19.81
N GLN A 14 5.59 -20.49 19.50
CA GLN A 14 4.94 -20.53 18.19
C GLN A 14 4.20 -19.21 17.90
N GLU A 15 3.52 -18.66 18.90
CA GLU A 15 2.80 -17.39 18.79
C GLU A 15 3.77 -16.24 18.50
N GLN A 16 4.93 -16.22 19.18
CA GLN A 16 5.98 -15.24 18.95
C GLN A 16 6.64 -15.39 17.56
N GLN A 17 6.84 -16.63 17.10
CA GLN A 17 7.39 -16.90 15.77
C GLN A 17 6.43 -16.46 14.66
N LEU A 18 5.13 -16.75 14.81
CA LEU A 18 4.09 -16.25 13.91
C LEU A 18 4.07 -14.72 13.91
N SER A 19 4.12 -14.09 15.08
CA SER A 19 4.14 -12.62 15.20
C SER A 19 5.36 -11.99 14.49
N LYS A 20 6.56 -12.56 14.66
CA LYS A 20 7.78 -12.13 13.96
C LYS A 20 7.67 -12.32 12.45
N TYR A 21 7.09 -13.44 12.00
CA TYR A 21 6.86 -13.70 10.59
C TYR A 21 5.93 -12.65 9.96
N LEU A 22 4.80 -12.34 10.62
CA LEU A 22 3.85 -11.33 10.16
C LEU A 22 4.49 -9.92 10.08
N GLN A 23 5.35 -9.57 11.04
CA GLN A 23 6.11 -8.32 10.98
C GLN A 23 7.05 -8.29 9.79
N ARG A 24 7.84 -9.36 9.58
CA ARG A 24 8.77 -9.47 8.46
C ARG A 24 8.04 -9.35 7.12
N CYS A 25 6.92 -10.05 6.96
CA CYS A 25 6.06 -9.98 5.77
C CYS A 25 5.60 -8.54 5.48
N ALA A 26 5.16 -7.82 6.51
CA ALA A 26 4.77 -6.42 6.38
C ALA A 26 5.97 -5.51 5.99
N ASP A 27 7.15 -5.72 6.59
CA ASP A 27 8.36 -4.93 6.34
C ASP A 27 8.88 -5.10 4.90
N ILE A 28 8.65 -6.25 4.26
CA ILE A 28 9.02 -6.52 2.86
C ILE A 28 7.86 -6.26 1.87
N TYR A 29 6.82 -5.54 2.29
CA TYR A 29 5.62 -5.21 1.48
C TYR A 29 4.73 -6.39 1.06
N PHE A 30 4.86 -7.55 1.71
CA PHE A 30 3.99 -8.73 1.55
C PHE A 30 3.11 -8.96 2.79
N GLY A 31 2.51 -7.88 3.32
CA GLY A 31 1.66 -7.96 4.52
C GLY A 31 0.43 -8.84 4.30
N LEU A 32 0.12 -9.70 5.27
CA LEU A 32 -1.02 -10.63 5.19
C LEU A 32 -2.31 -9.98 5.72
N ALA A 33 -3.40 -10.18 4.99
CA ALA A 33 -4.73 -9.77 5.43
C ALA A 33 -5.24 -10.64 6.59
N PRO A 34 -6.17 -10.16 7.43
CA PRO A 34 -6.73 -10.94 8.54
C PRO A 34 -7.18 -12.36 8.15
N LYS A 35 -7.79 -12.50 6.98
CA LYS A 35 -8.24 -13.80 6.45
C LYS A 35 -7.07 -14.74 6.15
N GLU A 36 -5.98 -14.23 5.58
CA GLU A 36 -4.78 -15.01 5.27
C GLU A 36 -4.03 -15.40 6.53
N VAL A 37 -3.94 -14.51 7.52
CA VAL A 37 -3.37 -14.85 8.84
C VAL A 37 -4.16 -15.97 9.50
N ARG A 38 -5.50 -15.96 9.39
CA ARG A 38 -6.36 -17.03 9.90
C ARG A 38 -6.15 -18.35 9.15
N LYS A 39 -5.94 -18.33 7.84
CA LYS A 39 -5.58 -19.53 7.06
C LYS A 39 -4.20 -20.07 7.43
N LEU A 40 -3.18 -19.21 7.48
CA LEU A 40 -1.83 -19.56 7.91
C LEU A 40 -1.82 -20.17 9.32
N ALA A 41 -2.63 -19.62 10.23
CA ALA A 41 -2.80 -20.19 11.57
C ALA A 41 -3.42 -21.60 11.54
N PHE A 42 -4.37 -21.85 10.65
CA PHE A 42 -4.92 -23.20 10.46
C PHE A 42 -3.87 -24.17 9.89
N GLU A 43 -3.14 -23.75 8.86
CA GLU A 43 -2.07 -24.54 8.24
C GLU A 43 -0.97 -24.91 9.25
N LEU A 44 -0.48 -23.92 10.01
CA LEU A 44 0.49 -24.15 11.07
C LEU A 44 -0.06 -25.08 12.16
N ALA A 45 -1.33 -24.92 12.56
CA ALA A 45 -1.94 -25.84 13.51
C ALA A 45 -2.04 -27.27 12.96
N THR A 46 -2.24 -27.45 11.64
CA THR A 46 -2.23 -28.78 11.00
C THR A 46 -0.83 -29.36 11.03
N GLN A 47 0.17 -28.56 10.64
CA GLN A 47 1.55 -28.99 10.54
C GLN A 47 2.16 -29.36 11.90
N TYR A 48 1.82 -28.60 12.95
CA TYR A 48 2.23 -28.90 14.32
C TYR A 48 1.32 -29.93 15.01
N ASN A 49 0.31 -30.46 14.32
CA ASN A 49 -0.65 -31.44 14.82
C ASN A 49 -1.33 -31.01 16.13
N LEU A 50 -1.70 -29.73 16.21
CA LEU A 50 -2.27 -29.11 17.42
C LEU A 50 -3.78 -29.32 17.49
N LYS A 51 -4.29 -29.53 18.72
CA LYS A 51 -5.73 -29.61 18.97
C LYS A 51 -6.39 -28.25 18.68
N ARG A 52 -7.45 -28.27 17.86
CA ARG A 52 -8.19 -27.09 17.41
C ARG A 52 -9.69 -27.36 17.41
N SER A 53 -10.49 -26.29 17.31
CA SER A 53 -11.95 -26.42 17.19
C SER A 53 -12.34 -27.09 15.87
N ALA A 54 -13.45 -27.84 15.86
CA ALA A 54 -14.05 -28.40 14.66
C ALA A 54 -14.32 -27.32 13.60
N THR A 55 -14.73 -26.13 14.05
CA THR A 55 -15.01 -24.95 13.21
C THR A 55 -13.80 -24.51 12.39
N TRP A 56 -12.56 -24.75 12.87
CA TRP A 56 -11.37 -24.42 12.10
C TRP A 56 -11.17 -25.35 10.92
N THR A 57 -11.52 -26.63 11.10
CA THR A 57 -11.38 -27.66 10.08
C THR A 57 -12.46 -27.51 9.02
N GLU A 58 -13.69 -27.22 9.42
CA GLU A 58 -14.81 -26.96 8.51
C GLU A 58 -14.57 -25.74 7.61
N ASN A 59 -14.00 -24.67 8.16
CA ASN A 59 -13.75 -23.43 7.41
C ASN A 59 -12.34 -23.31 6.83
N GLU A 60 -11.49 -24.32 7.06
CA GLU A 60 -10.05 -24.31 6.71
C GLU A 60 -9.30 -23.04 7.16
N MET A 61 -9.73 -22.45 8.28
CA MET A 61 -9.13 -21.24 8.84
C MET A 61 -9.45 -21.07 10.32
N ALA A 62 -8.59 -20.33 11.02
CA ALA A 62 -8.82 -19.95 12.40
C ALA A 62 -10.09 -19.10 12.57
N GLY A 63 -10.71 -19.14 13.74
CA GLY A 63 -11.87 -18.31 14.08
C GLY A 63 -11.53 -16.82 14.28
N GLU A 64 -12.53 -15.94 14.16
CA GLU A 64 -12.36 -14.50 14.39
C GLU A 64 -11.99 -14.17 15.83
N GLU A 65 -12.61 -14.86 16.79
CA GLU A 65 -12.31 -14.71 18.22
C GLU A 65 -10.86 -15.10 18.55
N TRP A 66 -10.34 -16.13 17.87
CA TRP A 66 -8.94 -16.49 18.00
C TRP A 66 -8.03 -15.37 17.50
N PHE A 67 -8.34 -14.81 16.33
CA PHE A 67 -7.55 -13.75 15.72
C PHE A 67 -7.55 -12.46 16.56
N ARG A 68 -8.72 -12.07 17.07
CA ARG A 68 -8.86 -10.93 17.99
C ARG A 68 -8.04 -11.16 19.27
N SER A 69 -8.13 -12.36 19.84
CA SER A 69 -7.35 -12.71 21.03
C SER A 69 -5.84 -12.77 20.77
N PHE A 70 -5.43 -13.24 19.60
CA PHE A 70 -4.03 -13.25 19.15
C PHE A 70 -3.47 -11.82 19.05
N LEU A 71 -4.20 -10.88 18.45
CA LEU A 71 -3.79 -9.47 18.40
C LEU A 71 -3.72 -8.83 19.79
N ASN A 72 -4.65 -9.14 20.69
CA ASN A 72 -4.61 -8.64 22.06
C ASN A 72 -3.38 -9.13 22.83
N ARG A 73 -2.94 -10.38 22.60
CA ARG A 73 -1.71 -10.93 23.19
C ARG A 73 -0.43 -10.44 22.53
N ASN A 74 -0.52 -9.92 21.30
CA ASN A 74 0.62 -9.42 20.52
C ASN A 74 0.46 -7.93 20.21
N PRO A 75 0.59 -7.03 21.20
CA PRO A 75 0.32 -5.60 21.05
C PRO A 75 1.26 -4.87 20.08
N SER A 76 2.34 -5.52 19.64
CA SER A 76 3.22 -5.06 18.55
C SER A 76 2.58 -5.13 17.17
N LEU A 77 1.50 -5.92 17.01
CA LEU A 77 0.73 -6.05 15.78
C LEU A 77 -0.55 -5.21 15.86
N SER A 78 -1.01 -4.71 14.71
CA SER A 78 -2.25 -3.94 14.62
C SER A 78 -2.87 -4.04 13.23
N VAL A 79 -4.19 -4.01 13.12
CA VAL A 79 -4.86 -3.92 11.81
C VAL A 79 -4.72 -2.49 11.28
N ARG A 80 -4.26 -2.31 10.03
CA ARG A 80 -4.02 -1.05 9.31
C ARG A 80 -4.50 -1.15 7.87
N VAL A 81 -5.13 -0.10 7.33
CA VAL A 81 -5.39 -0.05 5.89
C VAL A 81 -4.08 0.09 5.14
N ALA A 82 -3.88 -0.76 4.14
CA ALA A 82 -2.74 -0.63 3.26
C ALA A 82 -3.00 0.44 2.20
N GLN A 83 -2.04 1.34 2.00
CA GLN A 83 -1.98 2.21 0.83
C GLN A 83 -1.36 1.45 -0.34
N ALA A 84 -2.02 1.50 -1.51
CA ALA A 84 -1.54 0.86 -2.73
C ALA A 84 -0.20 1.47 -3.21
N THR A 85 0.91 0.84 -2.81
CA THR A 85 2.24 1.20 -3.31
C THR A 85 2.63 0.20 -4.40
N ARG A 86 2.70 0.65 -5.66
CA ARG A 86 3.15 -0.19 -6.78
C ARG A 86 4.56 -0.74 -6.50
N LEU A 87 4.75 -2.06 -6.62
CA LEU A 87 6.00 -2.80 -6.35
C LEU A 87 7.22 -2.20 -7.09
N SER A 88 7.02 -1.66 -8.29
CA SER A 88 8.04 -0.99 -9.09
C SER A 88 8.67 0.22 -8.40
N ARG A 89 7.90 0.95 -7.56
CA ARG A 89 8.43 2.09 -6.79
C ARG A 89 9.33 1.62 -5.64
N ALA A 90 9.00 0.50 -5.01
CA ALA A 90 9.79 -0.06 -3.91
C ALA A 90 11.13 -0.63 -4.40
N THR A 91 11.15 -1.33 -5.56
CA THR A 91 12.38 -1.90 -6.11
C THR A 91 13.31 -0.87 -6.74
N SER A 92 12.75 0.22 -7.30
CA SER A 92 13.53 1.29 -7.92
C SER A 92 14.17 2.25 -6.89
N PHE A 93 13.67 2.27 -5.65
CA PHE A 93 14.19 3.11 -4.56
C PHE A 93 15.36 2.43 -3.84
N ASN A 94 16.47 2.21 -4.55
CA ASN A 94 17.71 1.66 -4.00
C ASN A 94 18.85 2.68 -4.09
N LYS A 95 19.91 2.48 -3.28
CA LYS A 95 21.03 3.42 -3.17
C LYS A 95 21.65 3.78 -4.52
N THR A 96 21.92 2.79 -5.37
CA THR A 96 22.54 2.99 -6.69
C THR A 96 21.69 3.87 -7.60
N ASN A 97 20.38 3.63 -7.65
CA ASN A 97 19.46 4.44 -8.48
C ASN A 97 19.32 5.87 -7.94
N VAL A 98 19.29 6.02 -6.61
CA VAL A 98 19.18 7.34 -5.97
C VAL A 98 20.47 8.14 -6.18
N GLU A 99 21.63 7.53 -6.02
CA GLU A 99 22.94 8.16 -6.31
C GLU A 99 23.02 8.58 -7.77
N ALA A 100 22.72 7.68 -8.72
CA ALA A 100 22.71 8.02 -10.14
C ALA A 100 21.74 9.15 -10.49
N PHE A 101 20.58 9.24 -9.82
CA PHE A 101 19.66 10.36 -10.00
C PHE A 101 20.29 11.69 -9.55
N TYR A 102 20.87 11.73 -8.34
CA TYR A 102 21.46 12.96 -7.80
C TYR A 102 22.74 13.38 -8.55
N ASP A 103 23.55 12.44 -9.03
CA ASP A 103 24.72 12.73 -9.87
C ASP A 103 24.28 13.42 -11.19
N ASN A 104 23.23 12.90 -11.83
CA ASN A 104 22.67 13.50 -13.04
C ASN A 104 22.04 14.87 -12.76
N LEU A 105 21.31 15.00 -11.66
CA LEU A 105 20.71 16.27 -11.25
C LEU A 105 21.80 17.32 -11.01
N GLN A 106 22.84 16.98 -10.27
CA GLN A 106 23.96 17.87 -10.01
C GLN A 106 24.63 18.33 -11.31
N LEU A 107 24.91 17.39 -12.22
CA LEU A 107 25.49 17.72 -13.52
C LEU A 107 24.63 18.70 -14.35
N VAL A 108 23.31 18.59 -14.29
CA VAL A 108 22.40 19.52 -14.97
C VAL A 108 22.39 20.88 -14.27
N MET A 109 22.31 20.89 -12.93
CA MET A 109 22.33 22.10 -12.11
C MET A 109 23.66 22.86 -12.20
N ASP A 110 24.78 22.17 -12.42
CA ASP A 110 26.11 22.79 -12.58
C ASP A 110 26.31 23.36 -14.00
N ARG A 111 25.62 22.83 -15.01
CA ARG A 111 25.71 23.30 -16.41
C ARG A 111 25.02 24.64 -16.64
N HIS A 112 23.97 24.93 -15.89
CA HIS A 112 23.13 26.12 -16.08
C HIS A 112 22.73 26.72 -14.75
N THR A 113 22.69 28.04 -14.68
CA THR A 113 22.12 28.74 -13.52
C THR A 113 20.61 28.78 -13.66
N TYR A 114 19.92 27.92 -12.90
CA TYR A 114 18.46 27.93 -12.81
C TYR A 114 18.00 28.82 -11.67
N GLU A 115 17.01 29.68 -11.93
CA GLU A 115 16.32 30.41 -10.88
C GLU A 115 15.15 29.58 -10.32
N PRO A 116 14.61 29.91 -9.12
CA PRO A 116 13.47 29.21 -8.55
C PRO A 116 12.24 29.12 -9.47
N GLN A 117 12.12 30.04 -10.43
CA GLN A 117 11.04 30.07 -11.41
C GLN A 117 11.20 29.03 -12.53
N ASP A 118 12.42 28.55 -12.78
CA ASP A 118 12.76 27.64 -13.87
C ASP A 118 12.65 26.16 -13.46
N ILE A 119 12.57 25.90 -12.15
CA ILE A 119 12.53 24.54 -11.58
C ILE A 119 11.10 24.19 -11.22
N TYR A 120 10.49 23.31 -12.03
CA TYR A 120 9.16 22.78 -11.78
C TYR A 120 9.22 21.37 -11.23
N ASN A 121 8.54 21.13 -10.10
CA ASN A 121 8.22 19.78 -9.66
C ASN A 121 6.93 19.34 -10.36
N VAL A 122 6.98 18.19 -11.04
CA VAL A 122 5.84 17.61 -11.74
C VAL A 122 5.46 16.31 -11.05
N ASP A 123 4.18 16.14 -10.72
CA ASP A 123 3.68 14.89 -10.17
C ASP A 123 2.31 14.53 -10.75
N GLU A 124 2.01 13.24 -10.76
CA GLU A 124 0.76 12.66 -11.26
C GLU A 124 -0.09 12.13 -10.12
N THR A 125 -1.36 12.53 -10.08
CA THR A 125 -2.33 12.00 -9.13
C THR A 125 -3.46 11.28 -9.85
N GLY A 126 -3.76 10.07 -9.36
CA GLY A 126 -4.89 9.28 -9.83
C GLY A 126 -6.15 9.63 -9.07
N VAL A 127 -7.14 10.18 -9.76
CA VAL A 127 -8.47 10.47 -9.21
C VAL A 127 -9.40 9.31 -9.56
N THR A 128 -9.77 8.51 -8.57
CA THR A 128 -10.69 7.38 -8.73
C THR A 128 -12.10 7.72 -8.26
N THR A 129 -13.11 7.28 -9.00
CA THR A 129 -14.52 7.40 -8.61
C THR A 129 -15.04 6.24 -7.74
N VAL A 130 -14.20 5.27 -7.35
CA VAL A 130 -14.61 4.07 -6.56
C VAL A 130 -13.96 4.00 -5.18
N GLN A 131 -14.52 3.14 -4.33
CA GLN A 131 -14.23 3.01 -2.90
C GLN A 131 -12.80 2.52 -2.56
N ARG A 132 -12.37 2.91 -1.36
CA ARG A 132 -11.03 2.69 -0.79
C ARG A 132 -10.80 1.21 -0.42
N PRO A 133 -9.54 0.70 -0.53
CA PRO A 133 -9.20 -0.68 -0.19
C PRO A 133 -9.35 -1.02 1.30
N ASP A 134 -9.52 -2.32 1.58
CA ASP A 134 -9.75 -2.89 2.90
C ASP A 134 -8.52 -2.87 3.85
N LYS A 135 -8.79 -3.13 5.15
CA LYS A 135 -7.83 -3.13 6.25
C LYS A 135 -6.93 -4.40 6.25
N VAL A 136 -5.60 -4.25 6.23
CA VAL A 136 -4.57 -5.31 6.41
C VAL A 136 -3.99 -5.34 7.83
N VAL A 137 -3.03 -6.21 8.19
CA VAL A 137 -2.38 -6.23 9.52
C VAL A 137 -0.91 -5.84 9.40
N ALA A 138 -0.45 -4.91 10.24
CA ALA A 138 0.91 -4.39 10.25
C ALA A 138 1.39 -4.00 11.65
N ARG A 139 2.68 -3.70 11.78
CA ARG A 139 3.30 -3.28 13.04
C ARG A 139 2.68 -2.00 13.60
N ARG A 140 2.35 -2.01 14.89
CA ARG A 140 1.80 -0.85 15.60
C ARG A 140 2.82 0.30 15.61
N GLY A 141 2.43 1.46 15.07
CA GLY A 141 3.29 2.65 14.93
C GLY A 141 3.71 2.94 13.49
N THR A 142 3.54 1.99 12.57
CA THR A 142 3.86 2.17 11.14
C THR A 142 2.76 2.98 10.46
N ARG A 143 3.13 4.09 9.81
CA ARG A 143 2.19 4.99 9.13
C ARG A 143 1.82 4.52 7.71
N GLN A 144 2.65 3.72 7.05
CA GLN A 144 2.44 3.24 5.68
C GLN A 144 2.56 1.72 5.59
N VAL A 145 1.60 1.08 4.92
CA VAL A 145 1.54 -0.38 4.71
C VAL A 145 1.07 -0.62 3.26
N GLY A 146 1.63 -1.57 2.52
CA GLY A 146 1.24 -1.87 1.13
C GLY A 146 0.29 -3.06 0.97
N ALA A 147 -0.60 -3.07 -0.04
CA ALA A 147 -1.44 -4.21 -0.43
C ALA A 147 -1.84 -4.13 -1.92
N VAL A 148 -2.11 -5.29 -2.52
CA VAL A 148 -2.54 -5.46 -3.92
C VAL A 148 -4.03 -5.78 -3.94
N THR A 149 -4.86 -5.03 -4.68
CA THR A 149 -6.33 -5.22 -4.76
C THR A 149 -6.82 -5.69 -6.13
N SER A 150 -7.97 -6.37 -6.12
CA SER A 150 -8.63 -6.97 -7.30
C SER A 150 -9.72 -6.06 -7.90
N ALA A 151 -9.42 -5.53 -9.09
CA ALA A 151 -10.23 -5.50 -10.32
C ALA A 151 -11.66 -4.91 -10.47
N GLU A 152 -12.23 -4.10 -9.57
CA GLU A 152 -13.38 -3.24 -9.96
C GLU A 152 -12.89 -1.85 -10.44
N ARG A 153 -12.73 -1.72 -11.76
CA ARG A 153 -12.22 -0.51 -12.44
C ARG A 153 -13.30 0.57 -12.51
N GLY A 154 -13.32 1.49 -11.56
CA GLY A 154 -13.84 2.82 -11.86
C GLY A 154 -12.97 3.52 -12.88
N THR A 155 -13.52 4.56 -13.50
CA THR A 155 -12.78 5.42 -14.40
C THR A 155 -11.73 6.19 -13.59
N LEU A 156 -10.49 5.71 -13.62
CA LEU A 156 -9.33 6.43 -13.12
C LEU A 156 -9.03 7.56 -14.12
N ILE A 157 -9.07 8.80 -13.64
CA ILE A 157 -8.54 9.96 -14.37
C ILE A 157 -7.21 10.30 -13.73
N THR A 158 -6.14 10.30 -14.52
CA THR A 158 -4.83 10.76 -14.03
C THR A 158 -4.68 12.24 -14.36
N VAL A 159 -4.28 13.04 -13.38
CA VAL A 159 -4.03 14.47 -13.55
C VAL A 159 -2.57 14.75 -13.20
N ALA A 160 -1.84 15.41 -14.09
CA ALA A 160 -0.49 15.90 -13.83
C ALA A 160 -0.53 17.39 -13.48
N PHE A 161 0.21 17.74 -12.43
CA PHE A 161 0.40 19.12 -11.99
C PHE A 161 1.89 19.45 -11.98
N ALA A 162 2.22 20.69 -12.35
CA ALA A 162 3.56 21.23 -12.28
C ALA A 162 3.56 22.53 -11.48
N VAL A 163 4.41 22.62 -10.46
CA VAL A 163 4.54 23.81 -9.60
C VAL A 163 6.01 24.16 -9.45
N ASN A 164 6.36 25.44 -9.60
CA ASN A 164 7.72 25.92 -9.37
C ASN A 164 7.95 26.38 -7.93
N ALA A 165 9.21 26.65 -7.58
CA ALA A 165 9.58 27.03 -6.21
C ALA A 165 9.04 28.43 -5.79
N LEU A 166 8.62 29.27 -6.74
CA LEU A 166 7.93 30.54 -6.44
C LEU A 166 6.43 30.35 -6.15
N GLY A 167 5.88 29.15 -6.34
CA GLY A 167 4.46 28.85 -6.16
C GLY A 167 3.61 29.07 -7.41
N ASN A 168 4.21 29.34 -8.58
CA ASN A 168 3.49 29.38 -9.84
C ASN A 168 3.16 27.94 -10.26
N SER A 169 1.91 27.70 -10.68
CA SER A 169 1.49 26.41 -11.22
C SER A 169 1.26 26.52 -12.73
N MET A 170 1.70 25.52 -13.49
CA MET A 170 1.20 25.37 -14.86
C MET A 170 -0.24 24.83 -14.85
N PRO A 171 -1.03 25.11 -15.90
CA PRO A 171 -2.34 24.49 -16.04
C PRO A 171 -2.25 22.95 -15.99
N PRO A 172 -3.22 22.27 -15.34
CA PRO A 172 -3.18 20.82 -15.20
C PRO A 172 -3.31 20.10 -16.53
N PHE A 173 -2.62 18.97 -16.64
CA PHE A 173 -2.73 18.07 -17.77
C PHE A 173 -3.57 16.84 -17.39
N PHE A 174 -4.59 16.52 -18.19
CA PHE A 174 -5.50 15.41 -17.93
C PHE A 174 -5.21 14.21 -18.85
N PHE A 175 -5.05 13.03 -18.27
CA PHE A 175 -4.92 11.76 -18.99
C PHE A 175 -6.15 10.88 -18.73
N PRO A 176 -7.21 11.01 -19.53
CA PRO A 176 -8.32 10.05 -19.49
C PRO A 176 -7.94 8.78 -20.24
N ARG A 177 -8.44 7.66 -19.73
CA ARG A 177 -8.14 6.35 -20.28
C ARG A 177 -8.76 6.16 -21.66
N VAL A 178 -7.90 6.00 -22.67
CA VAL A 178 -8.16 5.58 -24.07
C VAL A 178 -9.14 6.44 -24.89
N ARG A 179 -10.22 6.96 -24.32
CA ARG A 179 -11.19 7.84 -24.98
C ARG A 179 -11.12 9.21 -24.33
N TYR A 180 -10.55 10.19 -25.04
CA TYR A 180 -10.58 11.60 -24.66
C TYR A 180 -11.69 12.30 -25.44
N HIS A 181 -12.42 13.18 -24.77
CA HIS A 181 -13.32 14.14 -25.41
C HIS A 181 -12.99 15.53 -24.89
N ASP A 182 -13.00 16.54 -25.77
CA ASP A 182 -12.61 17.92 -25.42
C ASP A 182 -13.43 18.51 -24.27
N TYR A 183 -14.68 18.07 -24.11
CA TYR A 183 -15.53 18.52 -23.00
C TYR A 183 -15.09 17.99 -21.62
N PHE A 184 -14.11 17.10 -21.52
CA PHE A 184 -13.59 16.61 -20.24
C PHE A 184 -12.79 17.63 -19.45
N VAL A 185 -12.25 18.65 -20.12
CA VAL A 185 -11.59 19.80 -19.47
C VAL A 185 -12.48 21.05 -19.45
N ARG A 186 -13.75 20.91 -19.89
CA ARG A 186 -14.73 21.99 -19.83
C ARG A 186 -14.94 22.38 -18.36
N ASP A 187 -14.93 23.68 -18.10
CA ASP A 187 -15.05 24.26 -16.76
C ASP A 187 -13.85 23.95 -15.82
N GLY A 188 -12.75 23.40 -16.36
CA GLY A 188 -11.48 23.25 -15.64
C GLY A 188 -10.66 24.55 -15.59
N PRO A 189 -9.52 24.56 -14.87
CA PRO A 189 -8.63 25.71 -14.81
C PRO A 189 -8.23 26.20 -16.21
N LEU A 190 -8.13 27.51 -16.39
CA LEU A 190 -7.82 28.12 -17.69
C LEU A 190 -6.48 27.57 -18.22
N GLY A 191 -6.47 27.11 -19.47
CA GLY A 191 -5.29 26.52 -20.11
C GLY A 191 -5.12 25.01 -19.88
N SER A 192 -6.06 24.36 -19.18
CA SER A 192 -6.05 22.89 -19.01
C SER A 192 -6.12 22.19 -20.36
N VAL A 193 -5.28 21.18 -20.55
CA VAL A 193 -5.24 20.35 -21.75
C VAL A 193 -5.27 18.88 -21.37
N GLY A 194 -5.74 18.02 -22.26
CA GLY A 194 -5.73 16.59 -22.03
C GLY A 194 -5.45 15.80 -23.30
N ALA A 195 -4.88 14.63 -23.13
CA ALA A 195 -4.61 13.70 -24.22
C ALA A 195 -4.87 12.26 -23.77
N PRO A 196 -5.44 11.41 -24.64
CA PRO A 196 -5.68 10.01 -24.31
C PRO A 196 -4.36 9.26 -24.20
N ASN A 197 -4.19 8.50 -23.12
CA ASN A 197 -3.07 7.57 -22.96
C ASN A 197 -3.60 6.13 -22.78
N PRO A 198 -3.26 5.17 -23.67
CA PRO A 198 -3.67 3.78 -23.53
C PRO A 198 -3.09 3.08 -22.28
N SER A 199 -1.99 3.61 -21.76
CA SER A 199 -1.17 3.03 -20.70
C SER A 199 -1.57 3.43 -19.28
N GLY A 200 -2.63 4.24 -19.11
CA GLY A 200 -3.05 4.78 -17.82
C GLY A 200 -3.08 3.75 -16.68
#